data_AF-A0A8K0IG34-F1
#
_entry.id   AF-A0A8K0IG34-F1
#
_cell.length_a   1.000
_cell.length_b   1.000
_cell.length_c   1.000
_cell.angle_alpha   90.00
_cell.angle_beta   90.00
_cell.angle_gamma   90.00
#
_symmetry.space_group_name_H-M   'P 1'
#
loop_
_entity.id
_entity.type
_entity.pdbx_description
1 polymer ?
#
loop_
_entity_poly.entity_id
_entity_poly.type
_entity_poly.pdbx_seq_one_letter_code
_entity_poly.pdbx_strand_id
1 'polypeptide(L)'
;MRGRWLGFAFSRTLTLACSRPVHRRRFSSATADGADAGVAVKKVTSSNFEPALEELRVRVREADFVAIDLEMTGITSAPWRDAFEFDRSDVRYLKVKDSAEKFTVVQCGVCPFRWDGAKGSFIAHP
;
A
#
# COMPACT_ATOMS: atom_id res chain seq x y z
N MET A 1 -31.69 -42.11 27.92
CA MET A 1 -30.97 -42.02 26.63
C MET A 1 -31.08 -40.59 26.13
N ARG A 2 -29.99 -39.81 26.14
CA ARG A 2 -30.00 -38.37 25.82
C ARG A 2 -29.75 -38.18 24.32
N GLY A 3 -30.69 -37.54 23.64
CA GLY A 3 -30.60 -37.23 22.21
C GLY A 3 -29.55 -36.17 21.92
N ARG A 4 -28.70 -36.43 20.93
CA ARG A 4 -27.63 -35.55 20.47
C ARG A 4 -28.08 -34.95 19.15
N TRP A 5 -28.46 -33.68 19.15
CA TRP A 5 -28.77 -32.91 17.94
C TRP A 5 -27.46 -32.33 17.39
N LEU A 6 -27.03 -32.78 16.21
CA LEU A 6 -25.99 -32.08 15.44
C LEU A 6 -26.65 -30.94 14.68
N GLY A 7 -26.47 -29.71 15.14
CA GLY A 7 -26.79 -28.52 14.38
C GLY A 7 -25.69 -28.24 13.35
N PHE A 8 -25.99 -28.39 12.07
CA PHE A 8 -25.15 -27.85 10.99
C PHE A 8 -25.44 -26.35 10.87
N ALA A 9 -24.50 -25.51 11.30
CA ALA A 9 -24.55 -24.08 11.06
C ALA A 9 -24.04 -23.78 9.64
N PHE A 10 -24.95 -23.49 8.71
CA PHE A 10 -24.60 -22.92 7.41
C PHE A 10 -24.37 -21.42 7.58
N SER A 11 -23.11 -21.00 7.61
CA SER A 11 -22.76 -19.58 7.51
C SER A 11 -22.90 -19.14 6.04
N ARG A 12 -23.96 -18.40 5.71
CA ARG A 12 -24.10 -17.73 4.41
C ARG A 12 -23.31 -16.42 4.48
N THR A 13 -22.11 -16.41 3.92
CA THR A 13 -21.35 -15.18 3.68
C THR A 13 -22.07 -14.39 2.58
N LEU A 14 -22.64 -13.23 2.92
CA LEU A 14 -23.16 -12.26 1.96
C LEU A 14 -21.97 -11.54 1.32
N THR A 15 -21.56 -11.99 0.14
CA THR A 15 -20.59 -11.26 -0.70
C THR A 15 -21.33 -10.13 -1.41
N LEU A 16 -21.12 -8.89 -0.98
CA LEU A 16 -21.61 -7.72 -1.68
C LEU A 16 -20.75 -7.52 -2.95
N ALA A 17 -21.21 -8.05 -4.08
CA ALA A 17 -20.57 -7.81 -5.37
C ALA A 17 -20.83 -6.37 -5.81
N CYS A 18 -19.91 -5.46 -5.47
CA CYS A 18 -19.88 -4.13 -6.07
C CYS A 18 -19.32 -4.26 -7.50
N SER A 19 -20.21 -4.46 -8.47
CA SER A 19 -19.88 -4.43 -9.90
C SER A 19 -19.61 -2.99 -10.33
N ARG A 20 -18.44 -2.45 -9.99
CA ARG A 20 -17.89 -1.27 -10.67
C ARG A 20 -17.15 -1.75 -11.91
N PRO A 21 -17.38 -1.15 -13.09
CA PRO A 21 -16.61 -1.50 -14.28
C PRO A 21 -15.14 -1.17 -14.00
N VAL A 22 -14.31 -2.21 -13.94
CA VAL A 22 -12.85 -2.07 -13.89
C VAL A 22 -12.42 -1.60 -15.27
N HIS A 23 -12.41 -0.28 -15.48
CA HIS A 23 -11.67 0.28 -16.60
C HIS A 23 -10.19 0.00 -16.38
N ARG A 24 -9.70 -1.05 -17.03
CA ARG A 24 -8.29 -1.41 -17.13
C ARG A 24 -7.56 -0.32 -17.93
N ARG A 25 -7.30 0.84 -17.32
CA ARG A 25 -6.44 1.86 -17.93
C ARG A 25 -5.01 1.38 -17.83
N ARG A 26 -4.42 1.11 -19.00
CA ARG A 26 -3.03 0.70 -19.17
C ARG A 26 -2.14 1.83 -18.66
N PHE A 27 -1.36 1.59 -17.59
CA PHE A 27 -0.35 2.53 -17.11
C PHE A 27 0.65 2.78 -18.23
N SER A 28 0.63 3.97 -18.81
CA SER A 28 1.65 4.42 -19.77
C SER A 28 2.21 5.72 -19.23
N SER A 29 3.49 5.74 -18.90
CA SER A 29 4.22 6.97 -18.56
C SER A 29 4.49 7.72 -19.87
N ALA A 30 3.71 8.76 -20.14
CA ALA A 30 4.05 9.72 -21.19
C ALA A 30 5.01 10.76 -20.58
N THR A 31 6.27 10.75 -20.98
CA THR A 31 7.17 11.89 -20.81
C THR A 31 6.75 12.93 -21.85
N ALA A 32 6.06 13.98 -21.41
CA ALA A 32 5.81 15.13 -22.27
C ALA A 32 7.14 15.86 -22.50
N ASP A 33 7.52 16.04 -23.76
CA ASP A 33 8.62 16.92 -24.16
C ASP A 33 8.36 18.34 -23.65
N GLY A 34 9.25 18.84 -22.78
CA GLY A 34 9.22 20.23 -22.31
C GLY A 34 9.62 20.38 -20.85
N ALA A 35 10.88 20.77 -20.62
CA ALA A 35 11.54 21.04 -19.35
C ALA A 35 11.67 19.83 -18.42
N ASP A 36 12.90 19.33 -18.33
CA ASP A 36 13.44 18.45 -17.30
C ASP A 36 13.40 19.15 -15.93
N ALA A 37 12.20 19.44 -15.44
CA ALA A 37 11.95 19.74 -14.04
C ALA A 37 11.57 18.41 -13.41
N GLY A 38 12.57 17.62 -13.03
CA GLY A 38 12.37 16.40 -12.25
C GLY A 38 11.36 16.66 -11.12
N VAL A 39 10.49 15.69 -10.85
CA VAL A 39 9.48 15.84 -9.80
C VAL A 39 10.18 16.07 -8.47
N ALA A 40 10.02 17.26 -7.90
CA ALA A 40 10.69 17.62 -6.66
C ALA A 40 10.08 16.83 -5.49
N VAL A 41 10.87 15.93 -4.91
CA VAL A 41 10.47 15.12 -3.75
C VAL A 41 10.58 15.94 -2.48
N LYS A 42 9.51 16.00 -1.67
CA LYS A 42 9.53 16.76 -0.41
C LYS A 42 10.19 15.96 0.72
N LYS A 43 11.37 16.40 1.18
CA LYS A 43 12.00 15.84 2.39
C LYS A 43 11.29 16.33 3.65
N VAL A 44 10.66 15.41 4.36
CA VAL A 44 9.98 15.67 5.63
C VAL A 44 10.85 15.16 6.78
N THR A 45 11.03 15.99 7.80
CA THR A 45 11.73 15.71 9.06
C THR A 45 10.88 16.20 10.22
N SER A 46 11.30 15.93 11.47
CA SER A 46 10.56 16.38 12.66
C SER A 46 10.35 17.90 12.71
N SER A 47 11.24 18.70 12.11
CA SER A 47 11.14 20.16 12.12
C SER A 47 10.07 20.73 11.17
N ASN A 48 9.60 19.95 10.19
CA ASN A 48 8.61 20.41 9.21
C ASN A 48 7.42 19.45 9.05
N PHE A 49 7.25 18.50 9.99
CA PHE A 49 6.28 17.43 9.89
C PHE A 49 4.83 17.96 9.87
N GLU A 50 4.42 18.76 10.86
CA GLU A 50 3.07 19.31 10.96
C GLU A 50 2.61 20.02 9.67
N PRO A 51 3.31 21.03 9.13
CA PRO A 51 2.88 21.69 7.91
C PRO A 51 2.92 20.76 6.69
N ALA A 52 3.87 19.82 6.62
CA ALA A 52 3.91 18.84 5.55
C ALA A 52 2.74 17.85 5.60
N LEU A 53 2.30 17.46 6.80
CA LEU A 53 1.18 16.57 7.02
C LEU A 53 -0.14 17.22 6.58
N GLU A 54 -0.35 18.51 6.88
CA GLU A 54 -1.54 19.23 6.42
C GLU A 54 -1.61 19.32 4.88
N GLU A 55 -0.47 19.60 4.23
CA GLU A 55 -0.39 19.56 2.77
C GLU A 55 -0.68 18.16 2.22
N LEU A 56 -0.07 17.13 2.81
CA LEU A 56 -0.27 15.74 2.39
C LEU A 56 -1.74 15.32 2.51
N ARG A 57 -2.45 15.72 3.57
CA ARG A 57 -3.89 15.44 3.74
C ARG A 57 -4.75 16.03 2.63
N VAL A 58 -4.38 17.19 2.10
CA VAL A 58 -5.07 17.76 0.92
C VAL A 58 -4.79 16.88 -0.30
N ARG A 59 -3.52 16.57 -0.57
CA ARG A 59 -3.12 15.75 -1.72
C ARG A 59 -3.74 14.36 -1.71
N VAL A 60 -3.80 13.70 -0.56
CA VAL A 60 -4.41 12.37 -0.41
C VAL A 60 -5.92 12.41 -0.69
N ARG A 61 -6.63 13.47 -0.27
CA ARG A 61 -8.07 13.62 -0.57
C ARG A 61 -8.35 13.83 -2.06
N GLU A 62 -7.40 14.43 -2.78
CA GLU A 62 -7.53 14.74 -4.20
C GLU A 62 -6.99 13.65 -5.14
N ALA A 63 -6.27 12.66 -4.59
CA ALA A 63 -5.62 11.61 -5.32
C ALA A 63 -6.59 10.47 -5.71
N ASP A 64 -6.32 9.86 -6.86
CA ASP A 64 -7.01 8.65 -7.30
C ASP A 64 -6.43 7.39 -6.62
N PHE A 65 -5.13 7.40 -6.35
CA PHE A 65 -4.45 6.38 -5.56
C PHE A 65 -3.19 6.94 -4.90
N VAL A 66 -2.67 6.21 -3.92
CA VAL A 66 -1.45 6.57 -3.19
C VAL A 66 -0.49 5.39 -3.23
N ALA A 67 0.76 5.63 -3.63
CA ALA A 67 1.85 4.67 -3.47
C ALA A 67 2.55 4.92 -2.13
N ILE A 68 2.94 3.84 -1.46
CA ILE A 68 3.67 3.88 -0.19
C ILE A 68 4.85 2.91 -0.30
N ASP A 69 5.99 3.32 0.23
CA ASP A 69 7.18 2.49 0.36
C ASP A 69 7.86 2.75 1.71
N LEU A 70 8.47 1.73 2.31
CA LEU A 70 9.06 1.81 3.64
C LEU A 70 10.51 1.40 3.59
N GLU A 71 11.37 2.16 4.27
CA GLU A 71 12.74 1.75 4.57
C GLU A 71 12.81 1.31 6.03
N MET A 72 13.39 0.14 6.29
CA MET A 72 13.46 -0.46 7.62
C MET A 72 14.92 -0.68 8.06
N THR A 73 15.13 -0.82 9.36
CA THR A 73 16.45 -1.15 9.93
C THR A 73 16.93 -2.56 9.60
N GLY A 74 16.08 -3.42 9.05
CA GLY A 74 16.42 -4.77 8.63
C GLY A 74 15.28 -5.44 7.86
N ILE A 75 15.59 -6.61 7.28
CA ILE A 75 14.69 -7.38 6.40
C ILE A 75 14.27 -8.70 7.08
N THR A 76 15.24 -9.58 7.38
CA THR A 76 14.98 -10.90 8.00
C THR A 76 15.65 -11.00 9.36
N SER A 77 14.90 -11.41 10.38
CA SER A 77 15.38 -11.52 11.77
C SER A 77 16.39 -12.65 12.02
N ALA A 78 16.35 -13.71 11.21
CA ALA A 78 17.28 -14.84 11.24
C ALA A 78 17.23 -15.62 9.91
N PRO A 79 18.34 -16.25 9.46
CA PRO A 79 18.37 -16.96 8.16
C PRO A 79 17.31 -18.07 8.02
N TRP A 80 16.97 -18.77 9.10
CA TRP A 80 15.94 -19.83 9.07
C TRP A 80 14.50 -19.31 9.11
N ARG A 81 14.31 -17.99 9.26
CA ARG A 81 13.01 -17.32 9.25
C ARG A 81 12.68 -16.72 7.89
N ASP A 82 13.52 -16.90 6.87
CA ASP A 82 13.19 -16.48 5.51
C ASP A 82 11.93 -17.17 4.98
N ALA A 83 11.15 -16.40 4.23
CA ALA A 83 9.97 -16.89 3.54
C ALA A 83 10.40 -17.71 2.32
N PHE A 84 9.90 -18.94 2.21
CA PHE A 84 10.15 -19.81 1.07
C PHE A 84 8.89 -19.97 0.22
N GLU A 85 9.06 -20.29 -1.06
CA GLU A 85 7.96 -20.44 -2.02
C GLU A 85 6.95 -21.53 -1.62
N PHE A 86 7.42 -22.54 -0.88
CA PHE A 86 6.60 -23.66 -0.42
C PHE A 86 5.95 -23.42 0.96
N ASP A 87 6.18 -22.26 1.58
CA ASP A 87 5.50 -21.93 2.83
C ASP A 87 4.00 -21.81 2.61
N ARG A 88 3.22 -22.40 3.52
CA ARG A 88 1.80 -22.10 3.64
C ARG A 88 1.63 -20.62 4.03
N SER A 89 0.58 -19.96 3.55
CA SER A 89 0.40 -18.51 3.71
C SER A 89 0.45 -18.01 5.15
N ASP A 90 -0.07 -18.80 6.11
CA ASP A 90 -0.03 -18.51 7.53
C ASP A 90 1.38 -18.64 8.13
N VAL A 91 2.16 -19.65 7.72
CA VAL A 91 3.57 -19.80 8.11
C VAL A 91 4.39 -18.62 7.59
N ARG A 92 4.18 -18.24 6.32
CA ARG A 92 4.83 -17.07 5.72
C ARG A 92 4.48 -15.78 6.47
N TYR A 93 3.21 -15.60 6.85
CA TYR A 93 2.79 -14.48 7.68
C TYR A 93 3.53 -14.44 9.02
N LEU A 94 3.60 -15.56 9.75
CA LEU A 94 4.28 -15.62 11.04
C LEU A 94 5.79 -15.34 10.94
N LYS A 95 6.44 -15.77 9.85
CA LYS A 95 7.84 -15.47 9.55
C LYS A 95 8.08 -13.97 9.33
N VAL A 96 7.26 -13.35 8.48
CA VAL A 96 7.34 -11.90 8.19
C VAL A 96 7.00 -11.08 9.43
N LYS A 97 5.97 -11.47 10.17
CA LYS A 97 5.55 -10.82 11.42
C LYS A 97 6.69 -10.72 12.43
N ASP A 98 7.45 -11.81 12.61
CA ASP A 98 8.59 -11.81 13.54
C ASP A 98 9.67 -10.78 13.17
N SER A 99 9.94 -10.59 11.87
CA SER A 99 10.89 -9.58 11.42
C SER A 99 10.31 -8.17 11.56
N ALA A 100 9.04 -7.98 11.20
CA ALA A 100 8.33 -6.70 11.34
C ALA A 100 8.18 -6.25 12.80
N GLU A 101 8.18 -7.16 13.77
CA GLU A 101 8.15 -6.85 15.21
C GLU A 101 9.53 -6.50 15.78
N LYS A 102 10.62 -6.81 15.07
CA LYS A 102 12.02 -6.58 15.52
C LYS A 102 12.69 -5.39 14.86
N PHE A 103 12.28 -5.05 13.65
CA PHE A 103 12.82 -3.93 12.89
C PHE A 103 11.88 -2.73 12.93
N THR A 104 12.46 -1.55 12.82
CA THR A 104 11.73 -0.29 12.87
C THR A 104 11.75 0.36 11.49
N VAL A 105 10.65 1.01 11.12
CA VAL A 105 10.59 1.87 9.93
C VAL A 105 11.35 3.17 10.21
N VAL A 106 12.33 3.48 9.37
CA VAL A 106 13.14 4.72 9.48
C VAL A 106 12.74 5.78 8.45
N GLN A 107 12.11 5.37 7.35
CA GLN A 107 11.57 6.27 6.33
C GLN A 107 10.27 5.69 5.78
N CYS A 108 9.31 6.57 5.53
CA CYS A 108 8.05 6.25 4.85
C CYS A 108 7.92 7.18 3.64
N GLY A 109 8.07 6.62 2.44
CA GLY A 109 7.79 7.31 1.19
C GLY A 109 6.29 7.27 0.90
N VAL A 110 5.71 8.42 0.56
CA VAL A 110 4.28 8.53 0.23
C VAL A 110 4.15 9.36 -1.04
N CYS A 111 3.47 8.85 -2.05
CA CYS A 111 3.24 9.56 -3.30
C CYS A 111 1.76 9.45 -3.73
N PRO A 112 0.95 10.50 -3.51
CA PRO A 112 -0.38 10.60 -4.07
C PRO A 112 -0.31 10.87 -5.58
N PHE A 113 -1.14 10.17 -6.35
CA PHE A 113 -1.27 10.32 -7.79
C PHE A 113 -2.68 10.77 -8.16
N ARG A 114 -2.76 11.75 -9.06
CA ARG A 114 -4.03 12.28 -9.59
C ARG A 114 -4.01 12.28 -11.11
N TRP A 115 -5.06 11.77 -11.74
CA TRP A 115 -5.23 11.79 -13.18
C TRP A 115 -5.54 13.21 -13.68
N ASP A 116 -4.74 13.67 -14.63
CA ASP A 116 -5.00 14.89 -15.39
C ASP A 116 -5.57 14.52 -16.76
N GLY A 117 -6.87 14.75 -16.93
CA GLY A 117 -7.57 14.47 -18.19
C GLY A 117 -7.12 15.35 -19.36
N ALA A 118 -6.62 16.56 -19.10
CA ALA A 118 -6.14 17.45 -20.16
C ALA A 118 -4.78 16.98 -20.70
N LYS A 119 -3.92 16.46 -19.82
CA LYS A 119 -2.60 15.90 -20.20
C LYS A 119 -2.67 14.42 -20.60
N GLY A 120 -3.74 13.71 -20.24
CA GLY A 120 -3.86 12.27 -20.45
C GLY A 120 -2.81 11.48 -19.64
N SER A 121 -2.39 11.99 -18.48
CA SER A 121 -1.34 11.39 -17.65
C SER A 121 -1.62 11.58 -16.16
N PHE A 122 -0.90 10.85 -15.31
CA PHE A 122 -0.95 11.06 -13.86
C PHE A 122 0.04 12.12 -13.43
N ILE A 123 -0.39 12.99 -12.53
CA ILE A 123 0.44 13.92 -11.78
C ILE A 123 0.81 13.24 -10.46
N ALA A 124 2.11 13.18 -10.18
CA ALA A 124 2.67 12.65 -8.94
C ALA A 124 2.97 13.77 -7.94
N HIS A 125 2.77 13.49 -6.65
CA HIS A 125 3.09 14.41 -5.55
C HIS A 125 3.98 13.73 -4.49
N PRO A 126 5.23 13.35 -4.82
CA PRO A 126 6.14 12.67 -3.91
C PRO A 126 6.75 13.57 -2.82
#